data_AF-A0A8H5H4N0-F1
#
_entry.id   AF-A0A8H5H4N0-F1
#
_cell.length_a   1.000
_cell.length_b   1.000
_cell.length_c   1.000
_cell.angle_alpha   90.00
_cell.angle_beta   90.00
_cell.angle_gamma   90.00
#
_symmetry.space_group_name_H-M   'P 1'
#
loop_
_entity.id
_entity.type
_entity.pdbx_description
1 polymer ?
#
loop_
_entity_poly.entity_id
_entity_poly.type
_entity_poly.pdbx_seq_one_letter_code
_entity_poly.pdbx_strand_id
1 'polypeptide(L)'
;MWKSSLIIFPVLSASVGALYTPLASRDDNDGIHLAVSPRCGALNGTTADVNAGLRPRQFKTIVSFGDSYTDGGHDDGGPLDPPIVVPPSPLAGGRSVNGLTWVEFVANDIGATLKDYAQSAACIDLSLWPSNPRQVDFIHQGRINLLLFLLVLNSQSTTVQTFLNQGNKLDPDTTLYSIFFGINDYLASLRL
;
A
#
# COMPACT_ATOMS: atom_id res chain seq x y z
N MET A 1 63.53 47.33 32.39
CA MET A 1 64.07 45.96 32.28
C MET A 1 63.11 45.02 32.97
N TRP A 2 62.37 44.20 32.21
CA TRP A 2 61.80 42.91 32.64
C TRP A 2 61.48 42.13 31.37
N LYS A 3 62.05 40.93 31.24
CA LYS A 3 61.81 40.00 30.13
C LYS A 3 60.64 39.12 30.53
N SER A 4 59.54 39.14 29.77
CA SER A 4 58.46 38.17 29.94
C SER A 4 58.83 36.89 29.19
N SER A 5 59.12 35.83 29.94
CA SER A 5 59.28 34.47 29.40
C SER A 5 57.91 33.87 29.09
N LEU A 6 57.71 33.46 27.84
CA LEU A 6 56.51 32.76 27.38
C LEU A 6 56.67 31.26 27.72
N ILE A 7 55.80 30.72 28.56
CA ILE A 7 55.70 29.27 28.82
C ILE A 7 54.66 28.71 27.86
N ILE A 8 55.08 27.83 26.95
CA ILE A 8 54.19 27.11 26.03
C ILE A 8 53.78 25.80 26.72
N PHE A 9 52.50 25.65 27.03
CA PHE A 9 51.91 24.35 27.39
C PHE A 9 51.51 23.61 26.12
N PRO A 10 51.93 22.35 25.89
CA PRO A 10 51.40 21.56 24.80
C PRO A 10 49.98 21.09 25.15
N VAL A 11 49.00 21.48 24.35
CA VAL A 11 47.65 20.90 24.38
C VAL A 11 47.73 19.53 23.71
N LEU A 12 47.65 18.47 24.51
CA LEU A 12 47.48 17.11 24.01
C LEU A 12 46.06 16.98 23.43
N SER A 13 45.94 17.01 22.10
CA SER A 13 44.68 16.74 21.41
C SER A 13 44.40 15.24 21.44
N ALA A 14 43.55 14.79 22.37
CA ALA A 14 43.03 13.43 22.36
C ALA A 14 41.97 13.32 21.25
N SER A 15 42.32 12.65 20.15
CA SER A 15 41.39 12.26 19.11
C SER A 15 40.44 11.18 19.66
N VAL A 16 39.21 11.59 19.98
CA VAL A 16 38.11 10.65 20.26
C VAL A 16 37.74 10.00 18.93
N GLY A 17 38.24 8.78 18.71
CA GLY A 17 37.75 7.91 17.65
C GLY A 17 36.29 7.59 17.93
N ALA A 18 35.38 8.15 17.13
CA ALA A 18 33.99 7.73 17.13
C ALA A 18 33.94 6.27 16.65
N LEU A 19 33.77 5.35 17.60
CA LEU A 19 33.36 3.98 17.32
C LEU A 19 31.98 4.06 16.65
N TYR A 20 31.95 3.95 15.33
CA TYR A 20 30.75 3.57 14.60
C TYR A 20 30.41 2.13 15.02
N THR A 21 29.59 1.98 16.06
CA THR A 21 28.83 0.75 16.22
C THR A 21 27.94 0.63 14.99
N PRO A 22 28.06 -0.44 14.18
CA PRO A 22 27.05 -0.70 13.17
C PRO A 22 25.74 -0.82 13.94
N LEU A 23 24.74 0.00 13.60
CA LEU A 23 23.38 -0.28 14.01
C LEU A 23 23.13 -1.72 13.54
N ALA A 24 23.04 -2.64 14.49
CA ALA A 24 22.50 -3.96 14.22
C ALA A 24 21.20 -3.70 13.48
N SER A 25 21.06 -4.30 12.28
CA SER A 25 19.78 -4.40 11.62
C SER A 25 18.80 -4.82 12.70
N ARG A 26 17.82 -3.97 13.01
CA ARG A 26 16.64 -4.45 13.72
C ARG A 26 16.17 -5.60 12.86
N ASP A 27 16.24 -6.82 13.39
CA ASP A 27 15.40 -7.86 12.86
C ASP A 27 13.99 -7.30 13.05
N ASP A 28 13.37 -6.88 11.96
CA ASP A 28 11.98 -6.43 11.88
C ASP A 28 11.06 -7.65 12.08
N ASN A 29 11.32 -8.41 13.14
CA ASN A 29 10.55 -9.53 13.62
C ASN A 29 9.98 -9.10 14.96
N ASP A 30 8.80 -8.48 14.91
CA ASP A 30 7.96 -8.10 16.06
C ASP A 30 7.34 -9.32 16.77
N GLY A 31 7.79 -10.53 16.45
CA GLY A 31 7.25 -11.78 16.95
C GLY A 31 6.08 -12.30 16.11
N ILE A 32 5.65 -11.60 15.06
CA ILE A 32 4.66 -12.12 14.12
C ILE A 32 5.33 -13.20 13.25
N HIS A 33 4.90 -14.43 13.48
CA HIS A 33 5.26 -15.59 12.67
C HIS A 33 3.97 -16.30 12.25
N LEU A 34 4.01 -16.98 11.10
CA LEU A 34 2.90 -17.82 10.71
C LEU A 34 2.67 -18.87 11.79
N ALA A 35 1.44 -18.94 12.32
CA ALA A 35 1.05 -19.95 13.31
C ALA A 35 1.27 -21.38 12.79
N VAL A 36 1.28 -21.55 11.46
CA VAL A 36 1.65 -22.78 10.76
C VAL A 36 2.61 -22.42 9.64
N SER A 37 3.80 -23.02 9.66
CA SER A 37 4.71 -22.93 8.50
C SER A 37 4.04 -23.58 7.29
N PRO A 38 3.85 -22.85 6.19
CA PRO A 38 3.19 -23.38 5.02
C PRO A 38 4.06 -24.46 4.38
N ARG A 39 3.42 -25.52 3.88
CA ARG A 39 4.12 -26.52 3.08
C ARG A 39 4.26 -25.99 1.66
N CYS A 40 5.45 -25.53 1.30
CA CYS A 40 5.73 -25.06 -0.05
C CYS A 40 5.68 -26.22 -1.04
N GLY A 41 4.95 -26.05 -2.15
CA GLY A 41 5.04 -26.95 -3.30
C GLY A 41 6.38 -26.81 -4.03
N ALA A 42 6.70 -27.77 -4.89
CA ALA A 42 7.82 -27.63 -5.82
C ALA A 42 7.54 -26.50 -6.82
N LEU A 43 8.57 -25.74 -7.20
CA LEU A 43 8.51 -24.61 -8.15
C LEU A 43 8.31 -25.05 -9.62
N ASN A 44 7.64 -26.17 -9.88
CA ASN A 44 7.44 -26.73 -11.22
C ASN A 44 5.95 -26.73 -11.62
N GLY A 45 5.66 -26.43 -12.89
CA GLY A 45 4.29 -26.37 -13.43
C GLY A 45 3.88 -24.99 -13.95
N THR A 46 2.63 -24.86 -14.40
CA THR A 46 2.08 -23.64 -15.01
C THR A 46 1.57 -22.61 -14.00
N THR A 47 1.18 -23.05 -12.79
CA THR A 47 0.82 -22.22 -11.63
C THR A 47 1.02 -23.05 -10.36
N ALA A 48 1.70 -22.51 -9.36
CA ALA A 48 1.88 -23.16 -8.05
C ALA A 48 1.77 -22.10 -6.94
N ASP A 49 1.06 -22.43 -5.86
CA ASP A 49 1.09 -21.65 -4.62
C ASP A 49 2.44 -21.89 -3.94
N VAL A 50 3.42 -21.08 -4.32
CA VAL A 50 4.77 -21.17 -3.78
C VAL A 50 4.96 -20.15 -2.69
N ASN A 51 5.01 -20.61 -1.45
CA ASN A 51 5.48 -19.78 -0.35
C ASN A 51 7.02 -19.74 -0.35
N ALA A 52 7.59 -19.07 -1.35
CA ALA A 52 9.03 -18.76 -1.37
C ALA A 52 9.40 -17.64 -0.38
N GLY A 53 8.43 -17.15 0.41
CA GLY A 53 8.55 -15.95 1.21
C GLY A 53 8.52 -14.68 0.36
N LEU A 54 8.07 -13.58 0.97
CA LEU A 54 8.24 -12.24 0.42
C LEU A 54 9.56 -11.67 0.94
N ARG A 55 10.27 -10.90 0.12
CA ARG A 55 11.46 -10.13 0.52
C ARG A 55 11.10 -8.65 0.50
N PRO A 56 10.55 -8.08 1.59
CA PRO A 56 9.87 -6.79 1.54
C PRO A 56 10.74 -5.64 0.99
N ARG A 57 12.03 -5.60 1.36
CA ARG A 57 12.98 -4.57 0.92
C ARG A 57 13.33 -4.63 -0.58
N GLN A 58 12.97 -5.68 -1.30
CA GLN A 58 13.15 -5.77 -2.75
C GLN A 58 12.06 -5.01 -3.51
N PHE A 59 10.87 -4.87 -2.94
CA PHE A 59 9.78 -4.14 -3.58
C PHE A 59 10.07 -2.64 -3.59
N LYS A 60 9.82 -2.03 -4.75
CA LYS A 60 9.96 -0.59 -5.00
C LYS A 60 8.61 0.06 -5.28
N THR A 61 7.66 -0.73 -5.75
CA THR A 61 6.28 -0.29 -6.01
C THR A 61 5.31 -1.24 -5.35
N ILE A 62 4.29 -0.70 -4.69
CA ILE A 62 3.09 -1.44 -4.28
C ILE A 62 1.94 -0.93 -5.13
N VAL A 63 1.25 -1.83 -5.83
CA VAL A 63 -0.02 -1.53 -6.49
C VAL A 63 -1.12 -2.15 -5.64
N SER A 64 -2.04 -1.32 -5.15
CA SER A 64 -3.08 -1.76 -4.22
C SER A 64 -4.46 -1.64 -4.81
N PHE A 65 -5.26 -2.70 -4.70
CA PHE A 65 -6.67 -2.71 -5.02
C PHE A 65 -7.44 -3.13 -3.77
N GLY A 66 -8.57 -2.49 -3.51
CA GLY A 66 -9.35 -2.81 -2.34
C GLY A 66 -10.58 -1.95 -2.16
N ASP A 67 -11.14 -2.05 -0.96
CA ASP A 67 -12.23 -1.23 -0.51
C ASP A 67 -11.78 -0.15 0.51
N SER A 68 -12.70 0.30 1.37
CA SER A 68 -12.48 1.33 2.38
C SER A 68 -11.38 1.01 3.39
N TYR A 69 -11.02 -0.27 3.54
CA TYR A 69 -9.93 -0.67 4.42
C TYR A 69 -8.55 -0.40 3.82
N THR A 70 -8.49 -0.12 2.52
CA THR A 70 -7.25 0.10 1.76
C THR A 70 -7.21 1.51 1.15
N ASP A 71 -8.37 2.05 0.75
CA ASP A 71 -8.55 3.36 0.09
C ASP A 71 -7.93 4.53 0.88
N GLY A 72 -6.88 5.08 0.28
CA GLY A 72 -6.10 6.25 0.67
C GLY A 72 -6.78 7.60 0.43
N GLY A 73 -7.95 7.62 -0.22
CA GLY A 73 -8.67 8.82 -0.64
C GLY A 73 -8.39 9.26 -2.08
N HIS A 74 -7.57 8.52 -2.82
CA HIS A 74 -7.25 8.75 -4.23
C HIS A 74 -7.05 7.40 -4.95
N ASP A 75 -7.69 7.20 -6.10
CA ASP A 75 -7.96 5.86 -6.66
C ASP A 75 -7.43 5.66 -8.10
N ASP A 76 -6.48 6.49 -8.53
CA ASP A 76 -5.86 6.45 -9.85
C ASP A 76 -4.37 6.04 -9.84
N GLY A 77 -3.84 5.63 -8.68
CA GLY A 77 -2.42 5.31 -8.50
C GLY A 77 -1.47 6.50 -8.41
N GLY A 78 -2.00 7.73 -8.31
CA GLY A 78 -1.26 8.95 -8.00
C GLY A 78 -0.88 9.07 -6.51
N PRO A 79 -0.11 10.12 -6.14
CA PRO A 79 0.23 10.39 -4.75
C PRO A 79 -1.01 10.65 -3.91
N LEU A 80 -1.07 10.05 -2.71
CA LEU A 80 -2.14 10.32 -1.76
C LEU A 80 -1.96 11.68 -1.08
N ASP A 81 -3.09 12.32 -0.75
CA ASP A 81 -3.08 13.50 0.11
C ASP A 81 -2.53 13.17 1.51
N PRO A 82 -1.94 14.15 2.22
CA PRO A 82 -1.47 13.95 3.59
C PRO A 82 -2.59 13.46 4.53
N PRO A 83 -2.30 12.54 5.47
CA PRO A 83 -3.29 11.97 6.40
C PRO A 83 -3.60 12.97 7.53
N ILE A 84 -4.20 14.11 7.18
CA ILE A 84 -4.56 15.18 8.11
C ILE A 84 -6.05 15.09 8.42
N VAL A 85 -6.39 15.05 9.70
CA VAL A 85 -7.77 15.15 10.19
C VAL A 85 -8.19 16.62 10.21
N VAL A 86 -9.28 16.94 9.51
CA VAL A 86 -9.87 18.30 9.48
C VAL A 86 -11.25 18.24 10.14
N PRO A 87 -11.42 18.84 11.35
CA PRO A 87 -12.71 18.86 12.03
C PRO A 87 -13.82 19.52 11.19
N PRO A 88 -15.08 19.05 11.30
CA PRO A 88 -15.60 18.08 12.27
C PRO A 88 -15.41 16.61 11.86
N SER A 89 -14.84 16.35 10.68
CA SER A 89 -14.62 14.98 10.22
C SER A 89 -13.56 14.29 11.10
N PRO A 90 -13.79 13.04 11.53
CA PRO A 90 -12.76 12.23 12.19
C PRO A 90 -11.79 11.58 11.18
N LEU A 91 -12.03 11.75 9.87
CA LEU A 91 -11.30 11.08 8.81
C LEU A 91 -10.08 11.91 8.36
N ALA A 92 -9.02 11.20 7.95
CA ALA A 92 -7.75 11.80 7.56
C ALA A 92 -7.56 11.75 6.04
N GLY A 93 -7.39 12.91 5.39
CA GLY A 93 -6.97 12.99 3.98
C GLY A 93 -7.78 12.12 3.01
N GLY A 94 -9.10 12.01 3.18
CA GLY A 94 -9.98 11.20 2.32
C GLY A 94 -10.11 9.72 2.69
N ARG A 95 -9.32 9.22 3.64
CA ARG A 95 -9.35 7.82 4.09
C ARG A 95 -10.58 7.52 4.93
N SER A 96 -10.99 6.25 5.00
CA SER A 96 -12.06 5.80 5.92
C SER A 96 -11.56 5.61 7.37
N VAL A 97 -10.38 6.14 7.70
CA VAL A 97 -9.71 6.07 9.00
C VAL A 97 -9.15 7.44 9.38
N ASN A 98 -8.71 7.61 10.63
CA ASN A 98 -8.17 8.85 11.17
C ASN A 98 -6.64 9.00 11.02
N GLY A 99 -6.03 8.23 10.11
CA GLY A 99 -4.59 8.18 9.88
C GLY A 99 -4.28 7.44 8.59
N LEU A 100 -3.10 6.83 8.50
CA LEU A 100 -2.70 5.98 7.38
C LEU A 100 -3.52 4.67 7.35
N THR A 101 -3.81 4.16 6.16
CA THR A 101 -4.30 2.79 5.97
C THR A 101 -3.16 1.77 6.14
N TRP A 102 -3.50 0.48 6.22
CA TRP A 102 -2.48 -0.57 6.42
C TRP A 102 -1.44 -0.58 5.30
N VAL A 103 -1.85 -0.35 4.05
CA VAL A 103 -0.95 -0.43 2.89
C VAL A 103 0.02 0.75 2.84
N GLU A 104 -0.39 1.91 3.35
CA GLU A 104 0.51 3.06 3.52
C GLU A 104 1.56 2.83 4.59
N PHE A 105 1.20 2.17 5.70
CA PHE A 105 2.20 1.75 6.70
C PHE A 105 3.22 0.79 6.09
N VAL A 106 2.77 -0.22 5.32
CA VAL A 106 3.67 -1.15 4.63
C VAL A 106 4.57 -0.44 3.62
N ALA A 107 4.00 0.46 2.80
CA ALA A 107 4.76 1.23 1.82
C ALA A 107 5.85 2.09 2.48
N ASN A 108 5.50 2.78 3.58
CA ASN A 108 6.43 3.60 4.34
C ASN A 108 7.55 2.77 4.99
N ASP A 109 7.22 1.61 5.56
CA ASP A 109 8.18 0.75 6.24
C ASP A 109 9.24 0.19 5.29
N ILE A 110 8.82 -0.22 4.08
CA ILE A 110 9.74 -0.81 3.09
C ILE A 110 10.33 0.22 2.12
N GLY A 111 9.92 1.49 2.21
CA GLY A 111 10.34 2.56 1.32
C GLY A 111 9.88 2.38 -0.13
N ALA A 112 8.70 1.80 -0.34
CA ALA A 112 8.10 1.61 -1.66
C ALA A 112 7.17 2.76 -2.04
N THR A 113 7.03 3.01 -3.33
CA THR A 113 6.00 3.90 -3.87
C THR A 113 4.66 3.16 -3.87
N LEU A 114 3.65 3.73 -3.22
CA LEU A 114 2.29 3.22 -3.29
C LEU A 114 1.56 3.81 -4.50
N LYS A 115 0.99 2.93 -5.32
CA LYS A 115 -0.03 3.23 -6.33
C LYS A 115 -1.35 2.67 -5.84
N ASP A 116 -2.17 3.54 -5.25
CA ASP A 116 -3.47 3.15 -4.71
C ASP A 116 -4.59 3.26 -5.76
N TYR A 117 -5.28 2.14 -5.97
CA TYR A 117 -6.49 2.05 -6.80
C TYR A 117 -7.68 1.55 -5.97
N ALA A 118 -7.54 1.41 -4.65
CA ALA A 118 -8.63 1.01 -3.79
C ALA A 118 -9.72 2.08 -3.77
N GLN A 119 -10.97 1.63 -3.70
CA GLN A 119 -12.13 2.51 -3.66
C GLN A 119 -13.10 2.05 -2.59
N SER A 120 -13.41 2.94 -1.64
CA SER A 120 -14.39 2.69 -0.59
C SER A 120 -15.71 2.18 -1.14
N ALA A 121 -16.35 1.22 -0.46
CA ALA A 121 -17.58 0.55 -0.90
C ALA A 121 -17.51 -0.30 -2.19
N ALA A 122 -16.32 -0.51 -2.76
CA ALA A 122 -16.18 -1.41 -3.91
C ALA A 122 -16.41 -2.88 -3.50
N CYS A 123 -17.19 -3.59 -4.32
CA CYS A 123 -17.34 -5.06 -4.25
C CYS A 123 -16.34 -5.73 -5.20
N ILE A 124 -16.25 -7.06 -5.16
CA ILE A 124 -15.43 -7.79 -6.14
C ILE A 124 -16.04 -7.71 -7.54
N ASP A 125 -17.35 -7.88 -7.63
CA ASP A 125 -18.09 -7.90 -8.90
C ASP A 125 -19.53 -7.39 -8.71
N LEU A 126 -19.88 -6.26 -9.35
CA LEU A 126 -21.24 -5.72 -9.29
C LEU A 126 -22.28 -6.61 -9.99
N SER A 127 -21.89 -7.54 -10.86
CA SER A 127 -22.84 -8.46 -11.48
C SER A 127 -23.50 -9.40 -10.47
N LEU A 128 -22.82 -9.67 -9.35
CA LEU A 128 -23.35 -10.41 -8.20
C LEU A 128 -24.15 -9.50 -7.26
N TRP A 129 -23.75 -8.23 -7.16
CA TRP A 129 -24.31 -7.25 -6.22
C TRP A 129 -24.85 -6.00 -6.95
N PRO A 130 -25.85 -6.13 -7.85
CA PRO A 130 -26.33 -5.01 -8.65
C PRO A 130 -26.97 -3.90 -7.82
N SER A 131 -27.38 -4.22 -6.59
CA SER A 131 -27.95 -3.29 -5.62
C SER A 131 -26.91 -2.51 -4.81
N ASN A 132 -25.60 -2.72 -5.03
CA ASN A 132 -24.58 -1.96 -4.31
C ASN A 132 -24.76 -0.44 -4.59
N PRO A 133 -24.91 0.41 -3.56
CA PRO A 133 -25.19 1.83 -3.76
C PRO A 133 -24.06 2.58 -4.47
N ARG A 134 -22.81 2.10 -4.36
CA ARG A 134 -21.68 2.60 -5.15
C ARG A 134 -21.42 1.64 -6.31
N GLN A 135 -21.53 2.13 -7.53
CA GLN A 135 -21.33 1.33 -8.75
C GLN A 135 -19.84 1.24 -9.09
N VAL A 136 -19.05 0.69 -8.18
CA VAL A 136 -17.60 0.43 -8.32
C VAL A 136 -17.31 -1.02 -7.91
N ASP A 137 -16.43 -1.69 -8.66
CA ASP A 137 -15.89 -3.00 -8.28
C ASP A 137 -14.40 -3.20 -8.66
N PHE A 138 -13.89 -4.37 -8.28
CA PHE A 138 -12.55 -4.82 -8.61
C PHE A 138 -12.42 -5.22 -10.09
N ILE A 139 -13.23 -6.20 -10.53
CA ILE A 139 -12.96 -6.96 -11.76
C ILE A 139 -13.63 -6.37 -13.00
N HIS A 140 -14.70 -5.55 -12.91
CA HIS A 140 -15.79 -5.56 -13.90
C HIS A 140 -15.36 -5.94 -15.32
N GLN A 141 -15.73 -7.16 -15.71
CA GLN A 141 -15.74 -7.63 -17.10
C GLN A 141 -17.18 -7.69 -17.64
N GLY A 142 -18.12 -6.96 -17.05
CA GLY A 142 -19.54 -7.04 -17.38
C GLY A 142 -19.89 -6.35 -18.69
N ARG A 143 -20.43 -7.16 -19.60
CA ARG A 143 -21.07 -6.80 -20.87
C ARG A 143 -21.81 -5.46 -20.78
N ILE A 144 -21.37 -4.51 -21.60
CA ILE A 144 -22.12 -3.31 -21.97
C ILE A 144 -23.45 -3.76 -22.58
N ASN A 145 -24.54 -3.62 -21.82
CA ASN A 145 -25.87 -3.56 -22.42
C ASN A 145 -25.97 -2.16 -23.05
N LEU A 146 -25.59 -2.06 -24.33
CA LEU A 146 -25.38 -0.81 -25.07
C LEU A 146 -26.56 0.16 -24.95
N LEU A 147 -27.77 -0.36 -24.72
CA LEU A 147 -28.99 0.41 -24.59
C LEU A 147 -29.16 1.10 -23.21
N LEU A 148 -28.58 0.56 -22.14
CA LEU A 148 -28.65 1.16 -20.79
C LEU A 148 -27.51 2.14 -20.55
N PHE A 149 -26.32 1.88 -21.12
CA PHE A 149 -25.16 2.77 -21.05
C PHE A 149 -25.40 4.12 -21.73
N LEU A 150 -26.24 4.16 -22.77
CA LEU A 150 -26.64 5.41 -23.43
C LEU A 150 -27.70 6.20 -22.64
N LEU A 151 -28.45 5.57 -21.72
CA LEU A 151 -29.49 6.21 -20.92
C LEU A 151 -29.01 6.63 -19.52
N VAL A 152 -27.92 6.05 -19.03
CA VAL A 152 -27.31 6.40 -17.73
C VAL A 152 -25.91 6.95 -17.99
N LEU A 153 -25.81 8.27 -18.16
CA LEU A 153 -24.53 8.99 -18.09
C LEU A 153 -23.98 8.92 -16.66
N ASN A 154 -23.41 7.80 -16.22
CA ASN A 154 -22.57 7.78 -15.02
C ASN A 154 -21.46 6.72 -15.14
N SER A 155 -20.24 7.24 -15.17
CA SER A 155 -18.94 6.57 -15.15
C SER A 155 -18.91 5.33 -14.22
N GLN A 156 -19.02 4.12 -14.78
CA GLN A 156 -18.54 2.93 -14.07
C GLN A 156 -17.03 2.89 -14.25
N SER A 157 -16.30 3.31 -13.22
CA SER A 157 -14.85 3.17 -13.14
C SER A 157 -14.55 1.92 -12.33
N THR A 158 -13.79 0.98 -12.91
CA THR A 158 -13.24 -0.14 -12.15
C THR A 158 -11.80 0.16 -11.78
N THR A 159 -11.38 -0.39 -10.66
CA THR A 159 -10.04 -0.16 -10.12
C THR A 159 -8.97 -0.78 -11.04
N VAL A 160 -9.19 -2.01 -11.53
CA VAL A 160 -8.29 -2.69 -12.48
C VAL A 160 -8.28 -2.03 -13.86
N GLN A 161 -9.43 -1.59 -14.38
CA GLN A 161 -9.48 -0.96 -15.70
C GLN A 161 -8.75 0.38 -15.70
N THR A 162 -8.86 1.17 -14.64
CA THR A 162 -8.08 2.41 -14.48
C THR A 162 -6.58 2.11 -14.54
N PHE A 163 -6.11 1.12 -13.78
CA PHE A 163 -4.71 0.70 -13.80
C PHE A 163 -4.23 0.25 -15.19
N LEU A 164 -5.02 -0.59 -15.88
CA LEU A 164 -4.69 -1.11 -17.20
C LEU A 164 -4.69 -0.01 -18.28
N ASN A 165 -5.67 0.90 -18.25
CA ASN A 165 -5.80 2.00 -19.21
C ASN A 165 -4.64 2.98 -19.17
N GLN A 166 -4.00 3.12 -18.01
CA GLN A 166 -2.82 3.98 -17.86
C GLN A 166 -1.57 3.40 -18.52
N GLY A 167 -1.57 2.12 -18.94
CA GLY A 167 -0.43 1.51 -19.64
C GLY A 167 0.86 1.52 -18.81
N ASN A 168 0.73 1.39 -17.49
CA ASN A 168 1.85 1.43 -16.55
C ASN A 168 2.94 0.41 -16.96
N LYS A 169 4.21 0.84 -16.99
CA LYS A 169 5.38 -0.02 -17.22
C LYS A 169 6.08 -0.27 -15.90
N LEU A 170 5.58 -1.25 -15.15
CA LEU A 170 6.13 -1.63 -13.85
C LEU A 170 7.08 -2.82 -14.01
N ASP A 171 8.11 -2.87 -13.17
CA ASP A 171 9.04 -4.00 -13.10
C ASP A 171 8.40 -5.13 -12.26
N PRO A 172 8.10 -6.30 -12.86
CA PRO A 172 7.45 -7.40 -12.16
C PRO A 172 8.30 -7.98 -11.01
N ASP A 173 9.62 -7.84 -11.05
CA ASP A 173 10.51 -8.37 -10.00
C ASP A 173 10.52 -7.49 -8.75
N THR A 174 10.10 -6.22 -8.88
CA THR A 174 10.12 -5.23 -7.79
C THR A 174 8.76 -4.60 -7.51
N THR A 175 7.68 -5.13 -8.11
CA THR A 175 6.30 -4.66 -7.89
C THR A 175 5.52 -5.69 -7.08
N LEU A 176 4.98 -5.25 -5.94
CA LEU A 176 4.05 -6.01 -5.13
C LEU A 176 2.61 -5.59 -5.48
N TYR A 177 1.77 -6.56 -5.86
CA TYR A 177 0.34 -6.34 -6.00
C TYR A 177 -0.38 -6.80 -4.74
N SER A 178 -1.27 -5.97 -4.21
CA SER A 178 -2.13 -6.33 -3.09
C SER A 178 -3.59 -6.13 -3.44
N ILE A 179 -4.43 -7.07 -3.00
CA ILE A 179 -5.86 -7.11 -3.29
C ILE A 179 -6.54 -7.40 -1.95
N PHE A 180 -7.41 -6.49 -1.49
CA PHE A 180 -8.14 -6.68 -0.25
C PHE A 180 -9.61 -6.24 -0.38
N PHE A 181 -10.48 -7.22 -0.55
CA PHE A 181 -11.92 -7.06 -0.82
C PHE A 181 -12.75 -8.08 -0.03
N GLY A 182 -14.08 -7.95 -0.11
CA GLY A 182 -15.06 -8.94 0.38
C GLY A 182 -15.97 -8.40 1.48
N ILE A 183 -15.60 -7.28 2.12
CA ILE A 183 -16.42 -6.68 3.18
C ILE A 183 -17.74 -6.17 2.59
N ASN A 184 -17.68 -5.45 1.47
CA ASN A 184 -18.88 -4.92 0.82
C ASN A 184 -19.73 -6.00 0.15
N ASP A 185 -19.11 -7.07 -0.36
CA ASP A 185 -19.81 -8.24 -0.86
C ASP A 185 -20.65 -8.89 0.25
N TYR A 186 -20.06 -9.08 1.43
CA TYR A 186 -20.78 -9.59 2.60
C TYR A 186 -21.93 -8.64 3.00
N LEU A 187 -21.69 -7.34 3.10
CA LEU A 187 -22.73 -6.36 3.43
C LEU A 187 -23.86 -6.34 2.38
N ALA A 188 -23.54 -6.50 1.10
CA ALA A 188 -24.53 -6.61 0.04
C ALA A 188 -25.37 -7.88 0.16
N SER A 189 -24.75 -9.00 0.57
CA SER A 189 -25.45 -10.27 0.79
C SER A 189 -26.50 -10.22 1.91
N LEU A 190 -26.32 -9.34 2.90
CA LEU A 190 -27.28 -9.13 3.99
C LEU A 190 -28.52 -8.32 3.57
N ARG A 191 -28.50 -7.73 2.36
CA ARG A 191 -29.60 -6.93 1.80
C ARG A 191 -30.42 -7.70 0.76
N LEU A 192 -30.10 -8.97 0.54
CA LEU A 192 -30.93 -9.93 -0.21
C LEU A 192 -32.07 -10.44 0.68
#